data_AF-A0A927XWB6-F1
#
_entry.id   AF-A0A927XWB6-F1
#
_cell.length_a   1.000
_cell.length_b   1.000
_cell.length_c   1.000
_cell.angle_alpha   90.00
_cell.angle_beta   90.00
_cell.angle_gamma   90.00
#
_symmetry.space_group_name_H-M   'P 1'
#
loop_
_entity.id
_entity.type
_entity.pdbx_description
1 polymer ?
#
loop_
_entity_poly.entity_id
_entity_poly.type
_entity_poly.pdbx_seq_one_letter_code
_entity_poly.pdbx_strand_id
1 'polypeptide(L)' 'MLCPYCNQEMLDGNLSCDPRSGLIFSPGDKPLKFFDRIGGSGNLTAAEVNVWKGIRVKANFCRPCQKIIIDTDVVK' A
#
# COMPACT_ATOMS: atom_id res chain seq x y z
N MET A 1 -6.57 -14.84 0.52
CA MET A 1 -7.83 -14.04 0.47
C MET A 1 -8.66 -14.45 -0.75
N LEU A 2 -9.99 -14.33 -0.72
CA LEU A 2 -10.85 -14.40 -1.92
C LEU A 2 -11.01 -13.02 -2.56
N CYS A 3 -10.90 -12.93 -3.89
CA CYS A 3 -11.06 -11.70 -4.64
C CYS A 3 -12.51 -11.17 -4.56
N PRO A 4 -12.75 -9.93 -4.12
CA PRO A 4 -14.11 -9.37 -4.00
C PRO A 4 -14.78 -9.12 -5.36
N TYR A 5 -14.05 -9.20 -6.47
CA TYR A 5 -14.58 -8.95 -7.82
C TYR A 5 -14.94 -10.23 -8.58
N CYS A 6 -14.18 -11.32 -8.41
CA CYS A 6 -14.40 -12.58 -9.13
C CYS A 6 -14.51 -13.82 -8.24
N ASN A 7 -14.42 -13.65 -6.91
CA ASN A 7 -14.51 -14.68 -5.89
C ASN A 7 -13.48 -15.82 -6.01
N GLN A 8 -12.39 -15.62 -6.74
CA GLN A 8 -11.29 -16.59 -6.84
C GLN A 8 -10.22 -16.35 -5.78
N GLU A 9 -9.49 -17.41 -5.43
CA GLU A 9 -8.35 -17.33 -4.53
C GLU A 9 -7.25 -16.41 -5.10
N MET A 10 -6.67 -15.60 -4.22
CA MET A 10 -5.65 -14.61 -4.56
C MET A 10 -4.27 -15.06 -4.09
N LEU A 11 -3.24 -14.60 -4.81
CA LEU A 11 -1.85 -14.81 -4.43
C LEU A 11 -1.46 -13.85 -3.30
N ASP A 12 -1.02 -14.39 -2.17
CA ASP A 12 -0.43 -13.61 -1.08
C ASP A 12 0.96 -13.11 -1.47
N GLY A 13 1.26 -11.85 -1.17
CA GLY A 13 2.54 -11.24 -1.50
C GLY A 13 2.84 -9.96 -0.70
N ASN A 14 3.95 -9.32 -1.04
CA ASN A 14 4.38 -8.05 -0.45
C ASN A 14 4.82 -7.10 -1.55
N LEU A 15 4.40 -5.84 -1.45
CA LEU A 15 4.98 -4.73 -2.19
C LEU A 15 6.18 -4.20 -1.42
N SER A 16 7.30 -3.97 -2.11
CA SER A 16 8.50 -3.39 -1.51
C SER A 16 8.95 -2.15 -2.27
N CYS A 17 9.35 -1.12 -1.54
CA CYS A 17 9.96 0.09 -2.11
C CYS A 17 11.30 0.39 -1.44
N ASP A 18 12.17 1.12 -2.14
CA ASP A 18 13.43 1.60 -1.61
C ASP A 18 13.19 2.47 -0.36
N PRO A 19 14.01 2.34 0.70
CA PRO A 19 13.87 3.09 1.95
C PRO A 19 13.81 4.62 1.80
N ARG A 20 14.29 5.20 0.69
CA ARG A 20 14.28 6.65 0.46
C ARG A 20 12.93 7.21 -0.01
N SER A 21 12.01 6.34 -0.42
CA SER A 21 10.70 6.72 -0.96
C SER A 21 9.60 6.02 -0.16
N GLY A 22 8.96 6.79 0.75
CA GLY A 22 7.74 6.39 1.42
C GLY A 22 6.70 5.84 0.44
N LEU A 23 6.05 4.71 0.73
CA LEU A 23 4.83 4.33 0.00
C LEU A 23 3.69 5.18 0.56
N ILE A 24 3.29 6.19 -0.22
CA ILE A 24 2.31 7.18 0.19
C ILE A 24 1.06 7.03 -0.67
N PHE A 25 -0.10 6.91 -0.04
CA PHE A 25 -1.37 6.96 -0.73
C PHE A 25 -1.79 8.41 -0.93
N SER A 26 -2.07 8.80 -2.17
CA SER A 26 -2.65 10.10 -2.53
C SER A 26 -3.99 9.86 -3.21
N PRO A 27 -5.12 10.37 -2.68
CA PRO A 27 -6.43 10.19 -3.29
C PRO A 27 -6.56 11.03 -4.58
N GLY A 28 -6.74 10.35 -5.72
CA GLY A 28 -6.80 10.96 -7.04
C GLY A 28 -5.45 11.46 -7.53
N ASP A 29 -5.44 12.41 -8.47
CA ASP A 29 -4.21 12.95 -9.07
C ASP A 29 -3.55 14.08 -8.26
N LYS A 30 -3.95 14.28 -7.00
CA LYS A 30 -3.45 15.39 -6.17
C LYS A 30 -2.27 14.91 -5.32
N PRO A 31 -1.04 15.39 -5.56
CA PRO A 31 0.08 15.08 -4.69
C PRO A 31 -0.15 15.70 -3.31
N LEU A 32 0.14 14.94 -2.25
CA LEU A 32 0.14 15.45 -0.88
C LEU A 32 1.14 16.60 -0.72
N LYS A 33 0.74 17.67 -0.03
CA LYS A 33 1.63 18.80 0.23
C LYS A 33 2.75 18.37 1.16
N PHE A 34 3.89 19.05 1.07
CA PHE A 34 5.11 18.71 1.83
C PHE A 34 4.86 18.60 3.35
N PHE A 35 4.05 19.51 3.92
CA PHE A 35 3.70 19.47 5.34
C PHE A 35 2.80 18.30 5.73
N ASP A 36 1.88 17.88 4.85
CA ASP A 36 1.01 16.72 5.09
C ASP A 36 1.83 15.41 5.14
N ARG A 37 2.85 15.32 4.27
CA ARG A 37 3.77 14.16 4.23
C ARG A 37 4.62 14.05 5.50
N ILE A 38 5.07 15.18 6.07
CA ILE A 38 5.85 15.20 7.31
C ILE A 38 4.99 14.84 8.52
N GLY A 39 3.70 15.22 8.50
CA GLY A 39 2.72 14.84 9.52
C GLY A 39 2.31 13.36 9.51
N GLY A 40 2.70 12.61 8.47
CA GLY A 40 2.33 11.20 8.31
C GLY A 40 0.96 10.97 7.65
N SER A 41 0.32 12.03 7.16
CA SER A 41 -0.94 11.92 6.40
C SER A 41 -0.72 11.09 5.13
N GLY A 42 -1.61 10.13 4.90
CA GLY A 42 -1.52 9.22 3.75
C GLY A 42 -0.65 7.98 3.97
N ASN A 43 -0.10 7.80 5.18
CA ASN A 43 0.56 6.55 5.55
C ASN A 43 -0.46 5.41 5.64
N LEU A 44 -0.12 4.29 5.01
CA LEU A 44 -0.89 3.05 5.08
C LEU A 44 -0.52 2.31 6.37
N THR A 45 -1.49 1.93 7.19
CA THR A 45 -1.25 1.11 8.40
C THR A 45 -0.68 -0.27 8.08
N ALA A 46 -0.94 -0.80 6.89
CA ALA A 46 -0.34 -2.04 6.41
C ALA A 46 1.14 -1.90 6.00
N ALA A 47 1.71 -0.69 6.01
CA ALA A 47 3.11 -0.46 5.67
C ALA A 47 4.03 -0.68 6.88
N GLU A 48 4.84 -1.72 6.80
CA GLU A 48 5.97 -1.93 7.70
C GLU A 48 7.16 -1.11 7.20
N VAL A 49 7.57 -0.12 8.00
CA VAL A 49 8.74 0.71 7.71
C VAL A 49 9.92 0.21 8.52
N ASN A 50 10.99 -0.19 7.83
CA ASN A 50 12.26 -0.53 8.47
C ASN A 50 13.40 0.24 7.79
N VAL A 51 14.14 1.03 8.58
CA VAL A 51 15.23 1.91 8.10
C VAL A 51 16.29 1.13 7.29
N TRP A 52 16.47 -0.15 7.57
CA TRP A 52 17.46 -1.01 6.91
C TRP A 52 16.88 -1.90 5.80
N LYS A 53 15.57 -2.15 5.82
CA LYS A 53 14.90 -3.12 4.90
C LYS A 53 13.89 -2.48 3.95
N GLY A 54 13.75 -1.14 3.99
CA GLY A 54 12.79 -0.41 3.19
C GLY A 54 11.37 -0.53 3.73
N ILE A 55 10.40 -0.30 2.84
CA ILE A 55 8.97 -0.39 3.15
C ILE A 55 8.44 -1.69 2.58
N ARG A 56 7.67 -2.42 3.40
CA ARG A 56 6.92 -3.61 2.98
C ARG A 56 5.45 -3.41 3.23
N VAL A 57 4.62 -3.70 2.24
CA VAL A 57 3.16 -3.65 2.39
C VAL A 57 2.59 -4.99 1.97
N LYS A 58 1.88 -5.66 2.89
CA LYS A 58 1.21 -6.91 2.59
C LYS A 58 0.10 -6.65 1.57
N ALA A 59 0.03 -7.49 0.55
CA ALA A 59 -0.92 -7.32 -0.54
C ALA A 59 -1.37 -8.66 -1.11
N ASN A 60 -2.53 -8.66 -1.74
CA ASN A 60 -3.09 -9.82 -2.42
C ASN A 60 -3.29 -9.51 -3.90
N PHE A 61 -2.74 -10.36 -4.77
CA PHE A 61 -2.86 -10.20 -6.21
C PHE A 61 -3.85 -11.22 -6.79
N CYS A 62 -4.91 -10.71 -7.43
CA CYS A 62 -5.82 -11.52 -8.22
C CYS A 62 -5.33 -11.55 -9.67
N ARG A 63 -4.79 -12.68 -10.12
CA ARG A 63 -4.33 -12.86 -11.50
C ARG A 63 -5.47 -12.74 -12.54
N PRO A 64 -6.69 -13.29 -12.35
CA PRO A 64 -7.78 -13.10 -13.31
C PRO A 64 -8.19 -11.63 -13.50
N CYS A 65 -8.35 -10.88 -12.41
CA CYS A 65 -8.80 -9.49 -12.46
C CYS A 65 -7.67 -8.49 -12.71
N GLN A 66 -6.41 -8.93 -12.60
CA GLN A 66 -5.21 -8.08 -12.62
C GLN A 66 -5.30 -6.93 -11.58
N LYS A 67 -5.78 -7.26 -10.38
CA LYS A 67 -5.93 -6.29 -9.27
C LYS A 67 -5.06 -6.67 -8.09
N ILE A 68 -4.51 -5.65 -7.43
CA ILE A 68 -3.86 -5.75 -6.14
C ILE A 68 -4.80 -5.16 -5.10
N ILE A 69 -4.97 -5.87 -3.99
CA ILE A 69 -5.75 -5.43 -2.84
C ILE A 69 -4.79 -5.32 -1.66
N ILE A 70 -4.91 -4.21 -0.95
CA ILE A 70 -4.16 -3.93 0.27
C ILE A 70 -5.23 -3.63 1.33
N ASP A 71 -5.39 -4.54 2.28
CA ASP A 71 -6.20 -4.26 3.46
C ASP A 71 -5.41 -3.33 4.37
N THR A 72 -5.85 -2.09 4.47
CA THR A 72 -5.17 -1.06 5.26
C THR A 72 -6.16 0.03 5.64
N ASP A 73 -5.83 0.72 6.72
CA ASP A 73 -6.37 2.05 7.00
C ASP A 73 -5.38 3.11 6.53
N VAL A 74 -5.88 4.32 6.31
CA VAL A 74 -5.07 5.49 5.97
C VAL A 74 -5.08 6.44 7.16
N VAL A 75 -3.89 6.77 7.68
CA VAL A 75 -3.75 7.74 8.78
C VAL A 75 -4.07 9.14 8.23
N LYS A 76 -4.91 9.88 8.96
CA LYS A 76 -5.30 11.26 8.65
C LYS A 76 -4.12 12.21 8.69
#